data_AF-A0A2T0Q690-F1
#
_entry.id   AF-A0A2T0Q690-F1
#
_cell.length_a   1.000
_cell.length_b   1.000
_cell.length_c   1.000
_cell.angle_alpha   90.00
_cell.angle_beta   90.00
_cell.angle_gamma   90.00
#
_symmetry.space_group_name_H-M   'P 1'
#
loop_
_entity.id
_entity.type
_entity.pdbx_description
1 polymer ?
#
loop_
_entity_poly.entity_id
_entity_poly.type
_entity_poly.pdbx_seq_one_letter_code
_entity_poly.pdbx_strand_id
1 'polypeptide(L)'
;MRKSHVAVLVSLCLASLAHGGDSWDSGDRQDSHGGHQRVLKVFDGQGNYVGPVVPIDQLTIGTVVRANGTIIVAPISRVSQNGQVSASQYQWASTLTPSEAPPTVDCRNLPVINALIAPGVLRPSFSVRVGNVATAYIGGDTYSMPTPPNGQCTGQGSPTPAWLAESVYSLTQNHPEPLAIHY
;
A
#
# COMPACT_ATOMS: atom_id res chain seq x y z
N MET A 1 49.00 7.21 50.55
CA MET A 1 48.53 5.81 50.48
C MET A 1 47.06 5.74 50.90
N ARG A 2 46.13 5.61 49.94
CA ARG A 2 44.74 5.16 50.17
C ARG A 2 44.38 4.24 49.00
N LYS A 3 43.81 3.09 49.34
CA LYS A 3 43.74 1.87 48.54
C LYS A 3 42.54 1.89 47.57
N SER A 4 42.78 1.41 46.36
CA SER A 4 41.79 1.07 45.34
C SER A 4 40.94 -0.12 45.76
N HIS A 5 39.65 -0.14 45.45
CA HIS A 5 38.91 -1.39 45.20
C HIS A 5 37.88 -1.20 44.07
N VAL A 6 38.20 -1.85 42.95
CA VAL A 6 37.35 -2.13 41.80
C VAL A 6 36.36 -3.23 42.22
N ALA A 7 35.07 -3.08 41.92
CA ALA A 7 34.07 -4.13 42.12
C ALA A 7 33.46 -4.52 40.76
N VAL A 8 33.48 -5.83 40.54
CA VAL A 8 33.30 -6.57 39.29
C VAL A 8 31.81 -6.92 39.07
N LEU A 9 31.38 -6.85 37.79
CA LEU A 9 30.08 -7.31 37.28
C LEU A 9 29.89 -8.81 37.47
N VAL A 10 28.76 -9.23 38.05
CA VAL A 10 28.29 -10.62 38.02
C VAL A 10 26.89 -10.65 37.40
N SER A 11 26.84 -11.26 36.22
CA SER A 11 25.67 -11.59 35.41
C SER A 11 24.82 -12.68 36.08
N LEU A 12 23.51 -12.47 36.23
CA LEU A 12 22.56 -13.52 36.61
C LEU A 12 21.79 -13.99 35.35
N CYS A 13 22.17 -15.15 34.83
CA CYS A 13 21.35 -15.95 33.95
C CYS A 13 20.28 -16.69 34.78
N LEU A 14 19.01 -16.28 34.68
CA LEU A 14 17.89 -17.05 35.21
C LEU A 14 17.20 -17.80 34.07
N ALA A 15 17.58 -19.07 33.90
CA ALA A 15 16.80 -20.06 33.16
C ALA A 15 15.78 -20.69 34.12
N SER A 16 14.49 -20.63 33.77
CA SER A 16 13.43 -21.33 34.51
C SER A 16 12.60 -22.19 33.56
N LEU A 17 13.05 -23.45 33.47
CA LEU A 17 12.28 -24.71 33.49
C LEU A 17 10.86 -24.73 32.90
N ALA A 18 10.74 -25.50 31.81
CA ALA A 18 9.50 -26.01 31.25
C ALA A 18 8.63 -26.76 32.29
N HIS A 19 7.32 -26.53 32.24
CA HIS A 19 6.32 -27.43 32.81
C HIS A 19 5.63 -28.15 31.65
N GLY A 20 5.93 -29.43 31.49
CA GLY A 20 5.13 -30.38 30.72
C GLY A 20 3.91 -30.75 31.54
N GLY A 21 2.73 -30.41 31.03
CA GLY A 21 1.44 -30.84 31.55
C GLY A 21 0.77 -31.70 30.50
N ASP A 22 0.93 -33.00 30.62
CA ASP A 22 0.32 -34.00 29.75
C ASP A 22 -1.13 -34.19 30.21
N SER A 23 -2.09 -33.76 29.39
CA SER A 23 -3.50 -34.15 29.54
C SER A 23 -3.98 -34.75 28.23
N TRP A 24 -4.10 -36.08 28.23
CA TRP A 24 -4.83 -36.83 27.22
C TRP A 24 -6.34 -36.86 27.54
N ASP A 25 -7.10 -37.12 26.47
CA ASP A 25 -8.55 -37.35 26.37
C ASP A 25 -9.46 -36.11 26.30
N SER A 26 -10.43 -36.00 25.38
CA SER A 26 -10.74 -36.67 24.11
C SER A 26 -12.02 -36.01 23.60
N GLY A 27 -12.08 -35.56 22.35
CA GLY A 27 -13.34 -35.08 21.77
C GLY A 27 -13.20 -34.18 20.55
N ASP A 28 -13.15 -34.84 19.38
CA ASP A 28 -13.59 -34.34 18.07
C ASP A 28 -12.78 -33.25 17.35
N ARG A 29 -11.75 -33.78 16.67
CA ARG A 29 -11.61 -33.73 15.19
C ARG A 29 -12.23 -32.50 14.51
N GLN A 30 -11.40 -31.49 14.34
CA GLN A 30 -11.27 -30.87 13.03
C GLN A 30 -9.79 -30.67 12.71
N ASP A 31 -9.21 -31.74 12.19
CA ASP A 31 -8.08 -31.63 11.27
C ASP A 31 -8.46 -30.65 10.16
N SER A 32 -7.87 -29.47 10.20
CA SER A 32 -7.68 -28.65 9.03
C SER A 32 -6.26 -28.10 9.10
N HIS A 33 -5.39 -28.78 8.36
CA HIS A 33 -4.09 -28.31 7.92
C HIS A 33 -4.21 -27.02 7.08
N GLY A 34 -4.67 -25.93 7.68
CA GLY A 34 -4.74 -24.60 7.08
C GLY A 34 -3.55 -23.78 7.54
N GLY A 35 -2.40 -23.96 6.88
CA GLY A 35 -1.20 -23.17 7.15
C GLY A 35 -1.56 -21.69 7.22
N HIS A 36 -1.25 -21.04 8.35
CA HIS A 36 -1.34 -19.59 8.45
C HIS A 36 -0.41 -19.01 7.39
N GLN A 37 -0.96 -18.69 6.23
CA GLN A 37 -0.24 -18.07 5.15
C GLN A 37 0.26 -16.75 5.72
N ARG A 38 1.57 -16.65 5.98
CA ARG A 38 2.20 -15.41 6.42
C ARG A 38 2.05 -14.43 5.27
N VAL A 39 1.07 -13.54 5.35
CA VAL A 39 0.82 -12.49 4.36
C VAL A 39 1.53 -11.23 4.83
N LEU A 40 2.36 -10.65 3.97
CA LEU A 40 2.97 -9.35 4.23
C LEU A 40 1.89 -8.27 4.30
N LYS A 41 2.04 -7.35 5.24
CA LYS A 41 1.11 -6.28 5.55
C LYS A 41 1.83 -4.95 5.48
N VAL A 42 1.09 -3.92 5.13
CA VAL A 42 1.54 -2.53 5.13
C VAL A 42 1.00 -1.84 6.38
N PHE A 43 1.89 -1.10 7.02
CA PHE A 43 1.58 -0.24 8.15
C PHE A 43 2.00 1.20 7.80
N ASP A 44 1.22 2.16 8.27
CA ASP A 44 1.54 3.57 8.10
C ASP A 44 2.64 4.04 9.08
N GLY A 45 3.10 5.28 8.94
CA GLY A 45 4.14 5.88 9.78
C GLY A 45 3.74 6.06 11.25
N GLN A 46 2.47 5.84 11.59
CA GLN A 46 1.95 5.81 12.96
C GLN A 46 1.83 4.38 13.49
N GLY A 47 2.11 3.37 12.67
CA GLY A 47 2.01 1.95 13.02
C GLY A 47 0.61 1.36 12.83
N ASN A 48 -0.33 2.08 12.21
CA ASN A 48 -1.65 1.54 11.94
C ASN A 48 -1.60 0.59 10.74
N TYR A 49 -2.36 -0.50 10.83
CA TYR A 49 -2.53 -1.41 9.70
C TYR A 49 -3.30 -0.72 8.56
N VAL A 50 -2.75 -0.80 7.36
CA VAL A 50 -3.37 -0.26 6.15
C VAL A 50 -4.02 -1.37 5.33
N GLY A 51 -3.28 -2.44 5.05
CA GLY A 51 -3.75 -3.50 4.17
C GLY A 51 -2.70 -4.58 3.90
N PRO A 52 -3.07 -5.70 3.25
CA PRO A 52 -2.10 -6.67 2.75
C PRO A 52 -1.27 -6.09 1.60
N VAL A 53 -0.05 -6.58 1.42
CA VAL A 53 0.75 -6.33 0.21
C VAL A 53 0.19 -7.17 -0.93
N VAL A 54 0.00 -6.55 -2.10
CA VAL A 54 -0.45 -7.22 -3.31
C VAL A 54 0.45 -6.86 -4.49
N PRO A 55 0.73 -7.80 -5.41
CA PRO A 55 1.35 -7.45 -6.68
C PRO A 55 0.36 -6.65 -7.53
N ILE A 56 0.84 -5.59 -8.18
CA ILE A 56 0.07 -4.88 -9.21
C ILE A 56 0.45 -5.43 -10.58
N ASP A 57 1.76 -5.61 -10.80
CA ASP A 57 2.33 -6.30 -11.95
C ASP A 57 3.59 -7.10 -11.51
N GLN A 58 4.47 -7.44 -12.44
CA GLN A 58 5.69 -8.21 -12.17
C GLN A 58 6.78 -7.43 -11.40
N LEU A 59 6.73 -6.10 -11.41
CA LEU A 59 7.76 -5.20 -10.90
C LEU A 59 7.22 -4.27 -9.80
N THR A 60 5.91 -4.02 -9.77
CA THR A 60 5.27 -3.09 -8.87
C THR A 60 4.38 -3.79 -7.85
N ILE A 61 4.40 -3.27 -6.62
CA ILE A 61 3.57 -3.74 -5.52
C ILE A 61 2.69 -2.59 -5.01
N GLY A 62 1.59 -2.96 -4.38
CA GLY A 62 0.70 -2.03 -3.72
C GLY A 62 0.14 -2.62 -2.45
N THR A 63 -0.79 -1.88 -1.87
CA THR A 63 -1.62 -2.37 -0.77
C THR A 63 -3.07 -2.06 -1.00
N VAL A 64 -3.93 -2.93 -0.48
CA VAL A 64 -5.38 -2.77 -0.56
C VAL A 64 -5.78 -1.71 0.46
N VAL A 65 -6.35 -0.60 -0.02
CA VAL A 65 -6.79 0.53 0.81
C VAL A 65 -8.30 0.66 0.73
N ARG A 66 -8.95 0.86 1.87
CA ARG A 66 -10.36 1.29 1.92
C ARG A 66 -10.41 2.82 1.86
N ALA A 67 -10.72 3.35 0.69
CA ALA A 67 -10.80 4.78 0.41
C ALA A 67 -12.25 5.18 0.11
N ASN A 68 -12.80 6.13 0.87
CA ASN A 68 -14.18 6.61 0.71
C ASN A 68 -15.22 5.47 0.64
N GLY A 69 -15.07 4.45 1.48
CA GLY A 69 -15.95 3.26 1.51
C GLY A 69 -15.71 2.24 0.40
N THR A 70 -14.86 2.55 -0.58
CA THR A 70 -14.51 1.70 -1.72
C THR A 70 -13.13 1.05 -1.52
N ILE A 71 -12.88 -0.08 -2.17
CA ILE A 71 -11.59 -0.77 -2.09
C ILE A 71 -10.79 -0.51 -3.37
N ILE A 72 -9.57 -0.02 -3.17
CA ILE A 72 -8.60 0.28 -4.24
C ILE A 72 -7.27 -0.41 -3.96
N VAL A 73 -6.39 -0.48 -4.97
CA VAL A 73 -4.98 -0.79 -4.77
C VAL A 73 -4.17 0.48 -4.92
N ALA A 74 -3.50 0.91 -3.85
CA ALA A 74 -2.59 2.04 -3.87
C ALA A 74 -1.15 1.52 -4.02
N PRO A 75 -0.41 1.94 -5.07
CA PRO A 75 0.96 1.49 -5.29
C PRO A 75 1.89 2.07 -4.23
N ILE A 76 2.91 1.31 -3.87
CA ILE A 76 3.96 1.72 -2.94
C ILE A 76 5.33 1.47 -3.54
N SER A 77 6.29 2.31 -3.21
CA SER A 77 7.69 2.16 -3.62
C SER A 77 8.61 2.37 -2.42
N ARG A 78 9.85 1.91 -2.54
CA ARG A 78 10.86 2.20 -1.53
C ARG A 78 11.18 3.69 -1.55
N VAL A 79 11.36 4.28 -0.37
CA VAL A 79 11.86 5.66 -0.27
C VAL A 79 13.23 5.72 -0.94
N SER A 80 13.42 6.69 -1.85
CA SER A 80 14.71 6.97 -2.47
C SER A 80 15.11 8.41 -2.21
N GLN A 81 16.31 8.61 -1.68
CA GLN A 81 16.89 9.92 -1.41
C GLN A 81 18.29 9.97 -2.01
N ASN A 82 18.55 10.93 -2.89
CA ASN A 82 19.84 11.11 -3.56
C ASN A 82 20.37 9.81 -4.22
N GLY A 83 19.46 9.00 -4.79
CA GLY A 83 19.79 7.71 -5.42
C GLY A 83 20.00 6.54 -4.45
N GLN A 84 20.00 6.77 -3.14
CA GLN A 84 20.02 5.70 -2.13
C GLN A 84 18.60 5.22 -1.86
N VAL A 85 18.38 3.91 -1.93
CA VAL A 85 17.06 3.29 -1.73
C VAL A 85 16.99 2.70 -0.32
N SER A 86 15.94 3.03 0.43
CA SER A 86 15.74 2.51 1.78
C SER A 86 15.47 1.01 1.80
N ALA A 87 16.06 0.32 2.77
CA ALA A 87 15.89 -1.12 2.96
C ALA A 87 14.55 -1.50 3.60
N SER A 88 13.92 -0.59 4.35
CA SER A 88 12.72 -0.89 5.14
C SER A 88 11.62 0.16 5.04
N GLN A 89 11.91 1.36 4.55
CA GLN A 89 10.93 2.44 4.45
C GLN A 89 10.35 2.51 3.04
N TYR A 90 9.04 2.59 3.01
CA TYR A 90 8.23 2.71 1.80
C TYR A 90 7.47 4.03 1.81
N GLN A 91 6.98 4.41 0.65
CA GLN A 91 6.14 5.57 0.42
C GLN A 91 5.08 5.22 -0.64
N TRP A 92 3.98 5.94 -0.63
CA TRP A 92 2.98 5.96 -1.69
C TRP A 92 3.67 6.30 -3.01
N ALA A 93 3.53 5.41 -3.99
CA ALA A 93 4.08 5.63 -5.31
C ALA A 93 3.10 6.46 -6.16
N SER A 94 3.64 7.14 -7.16
CA SER A 94 2.85 7.62 -8.30
C SER A 94 2.64 6.44 -9.25
N THR A 95 1.44 6.31 -9.81
CA THR A 95 1.19 5.35 -10.89
C THR A 95 1.83 5.81 -12.20
N LEU A 96 2.09 7.11 -12.38
CA LEU A 96 2.88 7.62 -13.51
C LEU A 96 4.36 7.50 -13.23
N THR A 97 5.10 7.12 -14.26
CA THR A 97 6.53 7.44 -14.35
C THR A 97 6.72 8.95 -14.50
N PRO A 98 7.83 9.52 -14.02
CA PRO A 98 8.10 10.96 -14.12
C PRO A 98 8.10 11.51 -15.56
N SER A 99 8.23 10.64 -16.57
CA SER A 99 8.22 10.97 -17.99
C SER A 99 6.84 10.91 -18.64
N GLU A 100 5.83 10.38 -17.95
CA GLU A 100 4.47 10.31 -18.46
C GLU A 100 3.73 11.60 -18.13
N ALA A 101 3.12 12.21 -19.14
CA ALA A 101 2.17 13.28 -18.92
C ALA A 101 1.04 12.77 -18.01
N PRO A 102 0.52 13.60 -17.08
CA PRO A 102 -0.64 13.22 -16.31
C PRO A 102 -1.76 12.74 -17.25
N PRO A 103 -2.57 11.75 -16.83
CA PRO A 103 -3.63 11.25 -17.68
C PRO A 103 -4.48 12.42 -18.15
N THR A 104 -4.98 12.35 -19.40
CA THR A 104 -5.79 13.43 -19.98
C THR A 104 -6.81 13.89 -18.96
N VAL A 105 -6.83 15.20 -18.70
CA VAL A 105 -7.77 15.76 -17.74
C VAL A 105 -9.15 15.84 -18.39
N ASP A 106 -10.18 15.43 -17.67
CA ASP A 106 -11.56 15.69 -18.09
C ASP A 106 -11.87 17.19 -18.01
N CYS A 107 -13.04 17.60 -18.50
CA CYS A 107 -13.45 19.01 -18.43
C CYS A 107 -13.72 19.51 -16.98
N ARG A 108 -13.53 18.64 -15.97
CA ARG A 108 -13.55 18.93 -14.52
C ARG A 108 -12.12 18.98 -13.93
N ASN A 109 -11.08 18.92 -14.77
CA ASN A 109 -9.66 18.87 -14.41
C ASN A 109 -9.24 17.65 -13.57
N LEU A 110 -9.97 16.53 -13.68
CA LEU A 110 -9.61 15.28 -13.04
C LEU A 110 -8.95 14.32 -14.04
N PRO A 111 -7.99 13.49 -13.60
CA PRO A 111 -7.33 12.54 -14.48
C PRO A 111 -8.30 11.45 -14.97
N VAL A 112 -8.18 11.10 -16.25
CA VAL A 112 -8.81 9.93 -16.85
C VAL A 112 -7.99 8.66 -16.52
N ILE A 113 -8.62 7.62 -16.00
CA ILE A 113 -7.94 6.39 -15.56
C ILE A 113 -7.99 5.36 -16.71
N ASN A 114 -6.85 5.05 -17.31
CA ASN A 114 -6.77 4.12 -18.45
C ASN A 114 -6.86 2.64 -18.04
N ALA A 115 -7.40 1.82 -18.94
CA ALA A 115 -7.75 0.42 -18.67
C ALA A 115 -6.65 -0.63 -18.61
N LEU A 116 -5.41 -0.20 -18.49
CA LEU A 116 -4.29 -1.13 -18.35
C LEU A 116 -4.10 -1.63 -16.91
N ILE A 117 -4.84 -1.09 -15.94
CA ILE A 117 -4.71 -1.43 -14.52
C ILE A 117 -5.98 -2.12 -14.02
N ALA A 118 -6.03 -3.43 -14.29
CA ALA A 118 -6.87 -4.48 -13.74
C ALA A 118 -8.42 -4.42 -13.96
N PRO A 119 -8.97 -5.34 -14.77
CA PRO A 119 -10.38 -5.75 -14.65
C PRO A 119 -10.54 -6.71 -13.46
N GLY A 120 -11.44 -6.42 -12.51
CA GLY A 120 -11.67 -7.22 -11.31
C GLY A 120 -12.68 -6.62 -10.32
N VAL A 121 -12.67 -7.10 -9.07
CA VAL A 121 -13.54 -6.67 -7.94
C VAL A 121 -13.15 -5.31 -7.34
N LEU A 122 -11.94 -4.82 -7.65
CA LEU A 122 -11.38 -3.60 -7.10
C LEU A 122 -11.72 -2.41 -7.98
N ARG A 123 -11.97 -1.26 -7.35
CA ARG A 123 -12.30 -0.05 -8.09
C ARG A 123 -11.06 0.47 -8.81
N PRO A 124 -11.16 0.82 -10.10
CA PRO A 124 -10.07 1.45 -10.83
C PRO A 124 -9.60 2.70 -10.09
N SER A 125 -8.31 2.80 -9.87
CA SER A 125 -7.71 3.92 -9.17
C SER A 125 -6.32 4.21 -9.70
N PHE A 126 -5.90 5.45 -9.50
CA PHE A 126 -4.62 5.94 -9.95
C PHE A 126 -4.09 6.92 -8.91
N SER A 127 -2.82 6.83 -8.53
CA SER A 127 -2.22 7.73 -7.54
C SER A 127 -1.26 8.72 -8.17
N VAL A 128 -1.33 9.97 -7.70
CA VAL A 128 -0.39 11.04 -8.04
C VAL A 128 0.35 11.44 -6.78
N ARG A 129 1.66 11.65 -6.91
CA ARG A 129 2.47 12.31 -5.89
C ARG A 129 2.89 13.69 -6.36
N VAL A 130 2.64 14.70 -5.55
CA VAL A 130 3.16 16.07 -5.72
C VAL A 130 3.95 16.44 -4.46
N GLY A 131 5.27 16.49 -4.57
CA GLY A 131 6.16 16.64 -3.41
C GLY A 131 5.95 15.50 -2.40
N ASN A 132 5.55 15.85 -1.18
CA ASN A 132 5.33 14.89 -0.09
C ASN A 132 3.86 14.44 0.02
N VAL A 133 2.97 14.91 -0.85
CA VAL A 133 1.55 14.58 -0.80
C VAL A 133 1.23 13.56 -1.88
N ALA A 134 0.67 12.42 -1.47
CA ALA A 134 0.14 11.40 -2.37
C ALA A 134 -1.39 11.38 -2.29
N THR A 135 -2.01 11.34 -3.46
CA THR A 135 -3.45 11.41 -3.65
C THR A 135 -3.90 10.30 -4.59
N ALA A 136 -4.91 9.53 -4.20
CA ALA A 136 -5.57 8.57 -5.07
C ALA A 136 -6.79 9.20 -5.73
N TYR A 137 -6.89 9.05 -7.04
CA TYR A 137 -8.07 9.33 -7.85
C TYR A 137 -8.77 8.01 -8.15
N ILE A 138 -10.06 7.96 -7.86
CA ILE A 138 -10.85 6.72 -7.87
C ILE A 138 -11.90 6.87 -8.96
N GLY A 139 -11.92 5.91 -9.89
CA GLY A 139 -12.80 5.89 -11.05
C GLY A 139 -14.27 5.60 -10.72
N GLY A 140 -15.13 5.67 -11.73
CA GLY A 140 -16.51 5.19 -11.73
C GLY A 140 -16.68 3.67 -11.55
N ASP A 141 -17.88 3.22 -11.18
CA ASP A 141 -18.26 1.78 -11.11
C ASP A 141 -18.47 1.26 -12.52
N THR A 142 -18.90 2.16 -13.38
CA THR A 142 -19.17 1.92 -14.77
C THR A 142 -18.03 2.44 -15.62
N TYR A 143 -17.84 1.71 -16.71
CA TYR A 143 -17.00 2.15 -17.80
C TYR A 143 -17.48 3.50 -18.33
N SER A 144 -16.61 4.50 -18.40
CA SER A 144 -17.02 5.81 -18.91
C SER A 144 -16.05 6.27 -19.99
N MET A 145 -16.48 6.21 -21.24
CA MET A 145 -15.75 6.88 -22.31
C MET A 145 -16.00 8.38 -22.18
N PRO A 146 -14.99 9.22 -21.91
CA PRO A 146 -15.18 10.67 -21.88
C PRO A 146 -15.70 11.09 -23.26
N THR A 147 -16.98 11.44 -23.34
CA THR A 147 -17.58 12.05 -24.52
C THR A 147 -17.33 13.55 -24.40
N PRO A 148 -16.51 14.17 -25.25
CA PRO A 148 -16.26 15.59 -25.16
C PRO A 148 -17.58 16.33 -25.42
N PRO A 149 -18.02 17.22 -24.51
CA PRO A 149 -19.35 17.84 -24.63
C PRO A 149 -19.51 18.66 -25.92
N ASN A 150 -18.40 19.18 -26.47
CA ASN A 150 -18.36 20.04 -27.65
C ASN A 150 -17.14 19.76 -28.56
N GLY A 151 -16.54 18.56 -28.52
CA GLY A 151 -15.34 18.25 -29.32
C GLY A 151 -14.03 18.98 -28.92
N GLN A 152 -14.00 19.73 -27.81
CA GLN A 152 -12.84 20.54 -27.41
C GLN A 152 -12.11 20.10 -26.13
N CYS A 153 -12.50 19.01 -25.48
CA CYS A 153 -11.65 18.35 -24.49
C CYS A 153 -10.75 17.35 -25.25
N THR A 154 -9.71 17.87 -25.92
CA THR A 154 -8.83 17.09 -26.80
C THR A 154 -7.82 16.26 -26.00
N GLY A 155 -8.19 15.03 -25.67
CA GLY A 155 -7.21 13.95 -25.69
C GLY A 155 -7.07 13.50 -27.15
N GLN A 156 -5.98 13.86 -27.84
CA GLN A 156 -5.71 13.27 -29.15
C GLN A 156 -5.41 11.79 -28.96
N GLY A 157 -6.32 10.93 -29.42
CA GLY A 157 -6.13 9.48 -29.43
C GLY A 157 -7.44 8.76 -29.78
N SER A 158 -7.32 7.59 -30.40
CA SER A 158 -8.44 6.64 -30.51
C SER A 158 -9.04 6.44 -29.11
N PRO A 159 -10.37 6.40 -28.92
CA PRO A 159 -10.96 6.24 -27.60
C PRO A 159 -10.56 4.88 -27.03
N THR A 160 -9.46 4.87 -26.28
CA THR A 160 -9.15 3.75 -25.42
C THR A 160 -10.21 3.75 -24.35
N PRO A 161 -10.75 2.58 -24.01
CA PRO A 161 -11.54 2.46 -22.81
C PRO A 161 -10.79 3.19 -21.65
N ALA A 162 -11.45 4.12 -20.96
CA ALA A 162 -11.03 4.64 -19.65
C ALA A 162 -12.18 4.77 -18.61
N TRP A 163 -11.83 5.11 -17.36
CA TRP A 163 -12.75 5.56 -16.31
C TRP A 163 -12.51 7.04 -15.99
N LEU A 164 -13.58 7.79 -15.80
CA LEU A 164 -13.52 9.11 -15.20
C LEU A 164 -13.32 8.98 -13.70
N ALA A 165 -12.43 9.79 -13.13
CA ALA A 165 -12.37 9.91 -11.69
C ALA A 165 -13.68 10.51 -11.16
N GLU A 166 -14.22 9.90 -10.11
CA GLU A 166 -15.43 10.33 -9.41
C GLU A 166 -15.14 10.81 -8.00
N SER A 167 -14.07 10.31 -7.39
CA SER A 167 -13.67 10.73 -6.06
C SER A 167 -12.15 10.78 -5.89
N VAL A 168 -11.73 11.49 -4.85
CA VAL A 168 -10.34 11.70 -4.49
C VAL A 168 -10.14 11.28 -3.05
N TYR A 169 -9.01 10.66 -2.75
CA TYR A 169 -8.63 10.23 -1.41
C TYR A 169 -7.18 10.61 -1.11
N SER A 170 -6.97 11.35 -0.03
CA SER A 170 -5.63 11.79 0.38
C SER A 170 -4.90 10.65 1.10
N LEU A 171 -4.00 9.97 0.41
CA LEU A 171 -3.28 8.81 0.95
C LEU A 171 -2.39 9.23 2.12
N THR A 172 -1.54 10.24 1.93
CA THR A 172 -0.60 10.70 2.97
C THR A 172 -1.31 11.27 4.20
N GLN A 173 -2.50 11.87 4.03
CA GLN A 173 -3.25 12.42 5.16
C GLN A 173 -3.92 11.33 6.01
N ASN A 174 -4.47 10.29 5.37
CA ASN A 174 -5.18 9.22 6.07
C ASN A 174 -4.24 8.09 6.51
N HIS A 175 -3.12 7.91 5.82
CA HIS A 175 -2.10 6.90 6.09
C HIS A 175 -0.71 7.55 5.94
N PRO A 176 -0.20 8.19 7.01
CA PRO A 176 1.06 8.91 6.98
C PRO A 176 2.26 8.04 6.61
N GLU A 177 3.31 8.68 6.09
CA GLU A 177 4.57 8.03 5.69
C GLU A 177 5.64 8.23 6.78
N PRO A 178 6.75 7.47 6.78
CA PRO A 178 7.06 6.33 5.90
C PRO A 178 6.20 5.11 6.21
N LEU A 179 5.87 4.35 5.17
CA LEU A 179 5.19 3.07 5.30
C LEU A 179 6.20 1.97 5.66
N ALA A 180 5.73 0.95 6.36
CA ALA A 180 6.51 -0.24 6.72
C ALA A 180 5.83 -1.51 6.19
N ILE A 181 6.64 -2.51 5.83
CA ILE A 181 6.16 -3.84 5.42
C ILE A 181 6.69 -4.88 6.40
N HIS A 182 5.78 -5.66 6.99
CA HIS A 182 6.11 -6.83 7.81
C HIS A 182 4.93 -7.79 7.92
N TYR A 183 5.12 -8.93 8.58
CA TYR A 183 4.07 -9.95 8.81
C TYR A 183 3.15 -9.59 9.98
#